data_AF-C7NSI0-F1
#
_entry.id   AF-C7NSI0-F1
#
_cell.length_a   1.000
_cell.length_b   1.000
_cell.length_c   1.000
_cell.angle_alpha   90.00
_cell.angle_beta   90.00
_cell.angle_gamma   90.00
#
_symmetry.space_group_name_H-M   'P 1'
#
loop_
_entity.id
_entity.type
_entity.pdbx_description
1 polymer ?
#
loop_
_entity_poly.entity_id
_entity_poly.type
_entity_poly.pdbx_seq_one_letter_code
_entity_poly.pdbx_strand_id
1 'polypeptide(L)'
;MPAPIDDATRADIVFRAARGATRSEIAEALDLSRTTVRKYLERTDSAVEESDRPRETLCAIIRNEYDWDRGDGEADLDIDGVDFMSM
;
A
#
# COMPACT_ATOMS: atom_id res chain seq x y z
N MET A 1 0.47 -15.77 -0.66
CA MET A 1 0.27 -14.52 -1.42
C MET A 1 -1.17 -14.44 -1.96
N PRO A 2 -1.84 -13.27 -1.99
CA PRO A 2 -3.02 -13.09 -2.86
C PRO A 2 -2.61 -13.29 -4.33
N ALA A 3 -3.58 -13.52 -5.22
CA ALA A 3 -3.26 -13.56 -6.65
C ALA A 3 -2.63 -12.22 -7.08
N PRO A 4 -1.54 -12.25 -7.87
CA PRO A 4 -1.00 -11.01 -8.43
C PRO A 4 -2.08 -10.38 -9.32
N ILE A 5 -2.40 -9.13 -9.03
CA ILE A 5 -3.25 -8.25 -9.85
C ILE A 5 -2.37 -7.10 -10.35
N ASP A 6 -2.78 -6.48 -11.45
CA ASP A 6 -2.08 -5.32 -11.99
C ASP A 6 -2.22 -4.08 -11.08
N ASP A 7 -1.35 -3.10 -11.28
CA ASP A 7 -1.31 -1.91 -10.44
C ASP A 7 -2.62 -1.11 -10.55
N ALA A 8 -3.20 -1.05 -11.75
CA ALA A 8 -4.47 -0.37 -11.98
C ALA A 8 -5.59 -0.92 -11.09
N THR A 9 -5.69 -2.26 -10.97
CA THR A 9 -6.66 -2.91 -10.08
C THR A 9 -6.35 -2.62 -8.61
N ARG A 10 -5.07 -2.57 -8.21
CA ARG A 10 -4.67 -2.21 -6.84
C ARG A 10 -5.10 -0.77 -6.49
N ALA A 11 -4.83 0.18 -7.37
CA ALA A 11 -5.24 1.57 -7.21
C ALA A 11 -6.76 1.70 -7.09
N ASP A 12 -7.53 0.96 -7.90
CA ASP A 12 -8.99 1.03 -7.86
C ASP A 12 -9.59 0.42 -6.57
N ILE A 13 -8.95 -0.62 -6.00
CA ILE A 13 -9.31 -1.13 -4.66
C ILE A 13 -9.23 -0.01 -3.61
N VAL A 14 -8.11 0.71 -3.58
CA VAL A 14 -7.84 1.76 -2.59
C VAL A 14 -8.73 2.97 -2.82
N PHE A 15 -8.91 3.38 -4.07
CA PHE A 15 -9.81 4.47 -4.45
C PHE A 15 -11.25 4.22 -4.00
N ARG A 16 -11.78 3.02 -4.24
CA ARG A 16 -13.15 2.66 -3.84
C ARG A 16 -13.29 2.61 -2.32
N ALA A 17 -12.30 2.05 -1.62
CA ALA A 17 -12.28 2.04 -0.15
C ALA A 17 -12.25 3.46 0.42
N ALA A 18 -11.46 4.37 -0.15
CA ALA A 18 -11.40 5.77 0.25
C ALA A 18 -12.73 6.52 0.03
N ARG A 19 -13.57 6.05 -0.90
CA ARG A 19 -14.94 6.55 -1.12
C ARG A 19 -15.98 5.92 -0.19
N GLY A 20 -15.56 5.04 0.72
CA GLY A 20 -16.44 4.36 1.69
C GLY A 20 -17.06 3.06 1.20
N ALA A 21 -16.62 2.50 0.06
CA ALA A 21 -17.11 1.21 -0.40
C ALA A 21 -16.66 0.08 0.53
N THR A 22 -17.55 -0.88 0.75
CA THR A 22 -17.25 -2.09 1.54
C THR A 22 -16.42 -3.09 0.74
N ARG A 23 -15.74 -4.00 1.45
CA ARG A 23 -14.94 -5.07 0.83
C ARG A 23 -15.74 -5.96 -0.13
N SER A 24 -17.04 -6.16 0.13
CA SER A 24 -17.91 -6.95 -0.74
C SER A 24 -18.23 -6.20 -2.04
N GLU A 25 -18.55 -4.91 -1.96
CA GLU A 25 -18.84 -4.07 -3.13
C GLU A 25 -17.61 -3.91 -4.03
N ILE A 26 -16.42 -3.75 -3.43
CA ILE A 26 -15.16 -3.66 -4.18
C ILE A 26 -14.88 -5.00 -4.88
N ALA A 27 -15.04 -6.11 -4.17
CA ALA A 27 -14.82 -7.45 -4.71
C ALA A 27 -15.73 -7.74 -5.90
N GLU A 28 -17.03 -7.45 -5.77
CA GLU A 28 -18.01 -7.61 -6.83
C GLU A 28 -17.66 -6.76 -8.06
N ALA A 29 -17.32 -5.49 -7.84
CA ALA A 29 -17.13 -4.57 -8.93
C ALA A 29 -15.79 -4.71 -9.67
N LEU A 30 -14.84 -5.46 -9.11
CA LEU A 30 -13.53 -5.76 -9.71
C LEU A 30 -13.39 -7.23 -10.11
N ASP A 31 -14.44 -8.04 -9.95
CA ASP A 31 -14.39 -9.50 -10.13
C ASP A 31 -13.26 -10.17 -9.33
N LEU A 32 -13.11 -9.76 -8.07
CA LEU A 32 -12.10 -10.26 -7.15
C LEU A 32 -12.71 -10.99 -5.97
N SER A 33 -11.91 -11.81 -5.29
CA SER A 33 -12.31 -12.35 -4.00
C SER A 33 -12.25 -11.27 -2.90
N ARG A 34 -13.19 -11.30 -1.95
CA ARG A 34 -13.14 -10.45 -0.73
C ARG A 34 -11.82 -10.59 0.03
N THR A 35 -11.22 -11.79 -0.01
CA THR A 35 -9.92 -12.08 0.62
C THR A 35 -8.78 -11.34 -0.09
N THR A 36 -8.83 -11.25 -1.42
CA THR A 36 -7.87 -10.47 -2.23
C THR A 36 -7.97 -8.99 -1.86
N VAL A 37 -9.18 -8.43 -1.87
CA VAL A 37 -9.42 -7.03 -1.47
C VAL A 37 -8.89 -6.75 -0.07
N ARG A 38 -9.21 -7.60 0.92
CA ARG A 38 -8.69 -7.47 2.29
C ARG A 38 -7.17 -7.39 2.32
N LYS A 39 -6.47 -8.31 1.64
CA LYS A 39 -5.01 -8.37 1.65
C LYS A 39 -4.37 -7.13 1.04
N TYR A 40 -4.93 -6.57 -0.03
CA TYR A 40 -4.40 -5.35 -0.64
C TYR A 40 -4.67 -4.11 0.21
N LEU A 41 -5.80 -4.05 0.91
CA LEU A 41 -6.05 -2.98 1.88
C LEU A 41 -5.10 -3.09 3.08
N GLU A 42 -4.84 -4.29 3.61
CA GLU A 42 -3.84 -4.51 4.66
C GLU A 42 -2.44 -4.07 4.19
N ARG A 43 -2.05 -4.39 2.96
CA ARG A 43 -0.77 -3.93 2.39
C ARG A 43 -0.70 -2.42 2.23
N THR A 44 -1.82 -1.79 1.87
CA THR A 44 -1.97 -0.33 1.77
C THR A 44 -1.79 0.33 3.12
N ASP A 45 -2.42 -0.23 4.16
CA ASP A 45 -2.32 0.27 5.52
C ASP A 45 -0.87 0.22 6.00
N SER A 46 -0.19 -0.94 5.89
CA SER A 46 1.22 -1.09 6.27
C SER A 46 2.14 -0.10 5.53
N ALA A 47 1.99 0.04 4.21
CA ALA A 47 2.81 0.98 3.43
C ALA A 47 2.61 2.45 3.83
N VAL A 48 1.40 2.81 4.24
CA VAL A 48 1.09 4.16 4.72
C VAL A 48 1.59 4.36 6.15
N GLU A 49 1.43 3.36 7.04
CA GLU A 49 1.92 3.40 8.43
C GLU A 49 3.44 3.49 8.52
N GLU A 50 4.17 2.80 7.64
CA GLU A 50 5.64 2.77 7.61
C GLU A 50 6.25 4.01 6.92
N SER A 51 5.45 4.87 6.31
CA SER A 51 5.92 6.03 5.55
C SER A 51 6.08 7.27 6.43
N ASP A 52 7.20 7.99 6.30
CA ASP A 52 7.40 9.33 6.86
C ASP A 52 6.45 10.37 6.22
N ARG A 53 5.88 10.07 5.04
CA ARG A 53 4.99 10.96 4.27
C ARG A 53 3.70 10.21 3.87
N PRO A 54 2.86 9.82 4.84
CA PRO A 54 1.74 8.89 4.63
C PRO A 54 0.70 9.40 3.62
N ARG A 55 0.44 10.71 3.61
CA ARG A 55 -0.50 11.34 2.65
C ARG A 55 0.00 11.24 1.21
N GLU A 56 1.31 11.37 1.00
CA GLU A 56 1.91 11.29 -0.33
C GLU A 56 1.94 9.85 -0.81
N THR A 57 2.28 8.90 0.06
CA THR A 57 2.21 7.46 -0.22
C THR A 57 0.80 7.06 -0.64
N LEU A 58 -0.23 7.45 0.12
CA LEU A 58 -1.61 7.16 -0.23
C LEU A 58 -2.01 7.78 -1.58
N CYS A 59 -1.58 9.01 -1.86
CA CYS A 59 -1.83 9.65 -3.15
C CYS A 59 -1.18 8.90 -4.31
N ALA A 60 0.07 8.45 -4.14
CA ALA A 60 0.78 7.66 -5.15
C ALA A 60 0.06 6.31 -5.39
N ILE A 61 -0.41 5.64 -4.33
CA ILE A 61 -1.18 4.39 -4.46
C ILE A 61 -2.48 4.62 -5.24
N ILE A 62 -3.24 5.67 -4.92
CA ILE A 62 -4.51 6.00 -5.61
C ILE A 62 -4.26 6.39 -7.08
N ARG A 63 -3.13 7.05 -7.37
CA ARG A 63 -2.76 7.47 -8.74
C ARG A 63 -2.06 6.39 -9.56
N ASN A 64 -1.89 5.19 -9.00
CA ASN A 64 -1.14 4.12 -9.64
C ASN A 64 0.35 4.45 -9.90
N GLU A 65 0.93 5.30 -9.05
CA GLU A 65 2.33 5.75 -9.12
C GLU A 65 3.20 5.03 -8.07
N TYR A 66 2.59 4.34 -7.11
CA TYR A 66 3.29 3.58 -6.07
C TYR A 66 3.74 2.22 -6.60
N ASP A 67 5.05 1.99 -6.60
CA ASP A 67 5.67 0.74 -7.03
C ASP A 67 5.69 -0.28 -5.88
N TRP A 68 4.70 -1.17 -5.90
CA TRP A 68 4.53 -2.26 -4.93
C TRP A 68 5.58 -3.37 -5.07
N ASP A 69 6.25 -3.45 -6.21
CA ASP A 69 7.19 -4.52 -6.52
C ASP A 69 8.64 -4.06 -6.31
N ARG A 70 8.84 -2.79 -5.91
CA ARG A 70 10.15 -2.17 -5.67
C ARG A 70 10.94 -2.73 -4.50
N GLY A 71 10.34 -3.51 -3.59
CA GLY A 71 11.05 -3.89 -2.37
C GLY A 71 10.44 -5.04 -1.58
N ASP A 72 10.96 -6.25 -1.82
CA ASP A 72 11.16 -7.25 -0.75
C ASP A 72 12.65 -7.31 -0.34
N GLY A 73 13.50 -6.36 -0.77
CA GLY A 73 14.96 -6.58 -0.72
C GLY A 73 15.90 -5.37 -0.69
N GLU A 74 15.51 -4.21 -0.17
CA GLU A 74 16.46 -3.18 0.27
C GLU A 74 15.70 -2.08 1.03
N ALA A 75 15.36 -2.38 2.29
CA ALA A 75 15.32 -1.31 3.25
C ALA A 75 16.80 -0.92 3.50
N ASP A 76 17.31 0.02 2.71
CA ASP A 76 18.43 0.85 3.15
C ASP A 76 17.95 1.62 4.37
N LEU A 77 17.98 0.93 5.52
CA LEU A 77 18.09 1.57 6.82
C LEU A 77 19.52 2.10 6.91
N ASP A 78 19.82 3.14 6.13
CA ASP A 78 20.86 4.10 6.49
C ASP A 78 20.36 4.81 7.76
N ILE A 79 20.57 4.16 8.91
CA ILE A 79 20.56 4.82 10.20
C ILE A 79 21.88 5.61 10.28
N ASP A 80 22.00 6.66 9.48
CA ASP A 80 23.01 7.69 9.66
C ASP A 80 22.41 8.78 10.54
N GLY A 81 22.80 8.82 11.82
CA GLY A 81 22.49 9.98 12.66
C GLY A 81 22.43 9.81 14.19
N VAL A 82 22.89 8.70 14.78
CA VAL A 82 23.23 8.71 16.22
C VAL A 82 24.73 8.67 16.40
N ASP A 83 25.32 9.87 16.28
CA ASP A 83 26.61 10.20 16.87
C ASP A 83 26.51 9.99 18.39
N PHE A 84 26.91 8.81 18.85
CA PHE A 84 27.16 8.56 20.27
C PHE A 84 28.57 9.06 20.61
N MET A 85 28.78 10.37 20.51
CA MET A 85 29.94 11.04 21.08
C MET A 85 29.52 12.26 21.92
N SER A 86 29.99 12.23 23.17
CA SER A 86 30.03 13.31 24.18
C SER A 86 28.81 13.45 25.10
N MET A 87 28.79 12.67 26.19
CA MET A 87 29.15 13.18 27.53
C MET A 87 29.44 12.05 28.51
#